data_AF-A0A7R9XPG7-F1
#
_entry.id   AF-A0A7R9XPG7-F1
#
_cell.length_a   1.000
_cell.length_b   1.000
_cell.length_c   1.000
_cell.angle_alpha   90.00
_cell.angle_beta   90.00
_cell.angle_gamma   90.00
#
_symmetry.space_group_name_H-M   'P 1'
#
loop_
_entity.id
_entity.type
_entity.pdbx_description
1 polymer ?
#
loop_
_entity_poly.entity_id
_entity_poly.type
_entity_poly.pdbx_seq_one_letter_code
_entity_poly.pdbx_strand_id
1 'polypeptide(L)'
;GKLTPAAYNLWMGKTSGKSSGLHQDWHDNLYVLLRGTKKFKLWPASLTQTHMKPRGTVAEVFDNGRVRYEGAERCREDGATARDARRVADVELAKAEQQLDTAEASGDKKRIQSARKAVEQAEERLDSALAFAVGGFANIEEEDEEEEDGGDSDAFDDDDDDDFDDDGGDDDEGQQVDGENNLPHFSSVSSDQVVANSTEVVLRAGEMLYLPAGTWHDVTSYRDGDNDGGAHLALNFWYHPPSSKGSFEAPYEDDLWERDFQLWCDANGRS
;
A
#
# COMPACT_ATOMS: atom_id res chain seq x y z
N GLY A 1 18.24 2.26 -1.00
CA GLY A 1 18.22 0.82 -0.82
C GLY A 1 17.40 0.15 -1.88
N LYS A 2 17.29 -1.18 -1.82
CA LYS A 2 16.48 -1.98 -2.74
C LYS A 2 15.03 -2.06 -2.25
N LEU A 3 14.30 -0.95 -2.35
CA LEU A 3 12.88 -0.96 -2.01
C LEU A 3 12.11 -1.77 -3.06
N THR A 4 11.18 -2.60 -2.60
CA THR A 4 10.30 -3.40 -3.43
C THR A 4 9.06 -2.59 -3.79
N PRO A 5 8.73 -2.45 -5.08
CA PRO A 5 7.50 -1.79 -5.51
C PRO A 5 6.26 -2.53 -5.03
N ALA A 6 5.31 -1.79 -4.47
CA ALA A 6 3.99 -2.27 -4.09
C ALA A 6 2.95 -1.97 -5.18
N ALA A 7 2.96 -0.74 -5.73
CA ALA A 7 2.02 -0.31 -6.76
C ALA A 7 2.57 0.83 -7.63
N TYR A 8 1.95 1.04 -8.78
CA TYR A 8 2.26 2.13 -9.71
C TYR A 8 0.95 2.78 -10.19
N ASN A 9 0.71 4.05 -9.85
CA ASN A 9 -0.57 4.70 -10.13
C ASN A 9 -0.34 5.92 -11.01
N LEU A 10 -1.18 6.10 -12.04
CA LEU A 10 -1.16 7.24 -12.95
C LEU A 10 -2.37 8.14 -12.70
N TRP A 11 -2.13 9.35 -12.21
CA TRP A 11 -3.17 10.32 -11.90
C TRP A 11 -3.33 11.34 -13.02
N MET A 12 -4.50 11.42 -13.63
CA MET A 12 -4.83 12.43 -14.65
C MET A 12 -6.13 13.14 -14.33
N GLY A 13 -6.11 14.48 -14.34
CA GLY A 13 -7.32 15.27 -14.10
C GLY A 13 -7.29 16.61 -14.84
N LYS A 14 -8.49 17.19 -15.02
CA LYS A 14 -8.70 18.50 -15.65
C LYS A 14 -9.05 19.60 -14.65
N THR A 15 -9.45 19.21 -13.43
CA THR A 15 -9.83 20.12 -12.36
C THR A 15 -8.62 20.93 -11.88
N SER A 16 -8.90 22.13 -11.36
CA SER A 16 -7.85 23.03 -10.87
C SER A 16 -8.32 23.68 -9.56
N GLY A 17 -7.48 23.64 -8.54
CA GLY A 17 -7.77 24.14 -7.19
C GLY A 17 -8.50 23.15 -6.29
N LYS A 18 -8.78 21.91 -6.74
CA LYS A 18 -9.35 20.84 -5.89
C LYS A 18 -8.26 20.23 -5.02
N SER A 19 -8.61 19.98 -3.76
CA SER A 19 -7.78 19.31 -2.75
C SER A 19 -8.19 17.84 -2.65
N SER A 20 -7.22 16.96 -2.42
CA SER A 20 -7.43 15.53 -2.11
C SER A 20 -7.96 15.29 -0.69
N GLY A 21 -8.08 16.33 0.14
CA GLY A 21 -8.29 16.17 1.57
C GLY A 21 -7.01 15.77 2.31
N LEU A 22 -6.99 16.01 3.63
CA LEU A 22 -5.87 15.70 4.50
C LEU A 22 -5.88 14.21 4.87
N HIS A 23 -4.86 13.47 4.46
CA HIS A 23 -4.72 12.04 4.70
C HIS A 23 -3.25 11.63 4.85
N GLN A 24 -2.99 10.35 5.08
CA GLN A 24 -1.66 9.75 5.08
C GLN A 24 -1.67 8.43 4.31
N ASP A 25 -0.52 8.06 3.75
CA ASP A 25 -0.34 6.83 2.99
C ASP A 25 0.40 5.77 3.79
N TRP A 26 0.02 4.50 3.62
CA TRP A 26 0.70 3.39 4.30
C TRP A 26 2.07 3.02 3.71
N HIS A 27 2.37 3.46 2.50
CA HIS A 27 3.59 3.10 1.77
C HIS A 27 4.48 4.31 1.57
N ASP A 28 5.74 4.05 1.22
CA ASP A 28 6.62 5.08 0.71
C ASP A 28 6.21 5.42 -0.72
N ASN A 29 6.01 6.70 -1.02
CA ASN A 29 5.55 7.18 -2.32
C ASN A 29 6.61 8.08 -2.96
N LEU A 30 7.13 7.68 -4.12
CA LEU A 30 7.88 8.56 -5.00
C LEU A 30 6.92 9.16 -6.03
N TYR A 31 6.49 10.39 -5.75
CA TYR A 31 5.55 11.14 -6.56
C TYR A 31 6.28 11.91 -7.66
N VAL A 32 5.97 11.65 -8.92
CA VAL A 32 6.60 12.29 -10.09
C VAL A 32 5.55 13.09 -10.86
N LEU A 33 5.73 14.40 -10.95
CA LEU A 33 4.80 15.26 -11.68
C LEU A 33 5.18 15.35 -13.15
N LEU A 34 4.28 14.96 -14.05
CA LEU A 34 4.51 14.95 -15.50
C LEU A 34 3.91 16.18 -16.20
N ARG A 35 2.80 16.71 -15.69
CA ARG A 35 2.13 17.92 -16.23
C ARG A 35 1.35 18.65 -15.13
N GLY A 36 1.23 19.97 -15.24
CA GLY A 36 0.55 20.81 -14.25
C GLY A 36 1.47 21.26 -13.12
N THR A 37 0.85 21.74 -12.04
CA THR A 37 1.51 22.07 -10.76
C THR A 37 0.74 21.42 -9.63
N LYS A 38 1.43 20.90 -8.61
CA LYS A 38 0.81 20.38 -7.38
C LYS A 38 1.35 21.16 -6.18
N LYS A 39 0.46 21.53 -5.26
CA LYS A 39 0.85 22.12 -3.98
C LYS A 39 0.57 21.09 -2.89
N PHE A 40 1.62 20.65 -2.20
CA PHE A 40 1.55 19.77 -1.05
C PHE A 40 1.67 20.61 0.22
N LYS A 41 0.85 20.28 1.22
CA LYS A 41 1.02 20.73 2.61
C LYS A 41 1.26 19.49 3.46
N LEU A 42 2.42 19.41 4.10
CA LEU A 42 2.95 18.19 4.72
C LEU A 42 3.10 18.33 6.23
N TRP A 43 2.82 17.23 6.95
CA TRP A 43 3.06 17.06 8.38
C TRP A 43 3.71 15.70 8.67
N PRO A 44 4.58 15.61 9.68
CA PRO A 44 5.24 14.35 10.02
C PRO A 44 4.27 13.37 10.71
N ALA A 45 4.51 12.07 10.51
CA ALA A 45 3.76 10.97 11.12
C ALA A 45 3.69 11.04 12.65
N SER A 46 4.68 11.66 13.31
CA SER A 46 4.69 11.84 14.78
C SER A 46 3.54 12.71 15.31
N LEU A 47 2.82 13.43 14.45
CA LEU A 47 1.64 14.21 14.82
C LEU A 47 0.32 13.43 14.71
N THR A 48 0.35 12.18 14.22
CA THR A 48 -0.84 11.35 13.98
C THR A 48 -1.77 11.30 15.21
N GLN A 49 -1.21 10.98 16.39
CA GLN A 49 -1.99 10.80 17.61
C GLN A 49 -2.41 12.12 18.29
N THR A 50 -1.87 13.27 17.88
CA THR A 50 -2.00 14.53 18.63
C THR A 50 -2.73 15.63 17.86
N HIS A 51 -2.41 15.83 16.58
CA HIS A 51 -2.91 16.98 15.81
C HIS A 51 -3.68 16.58 14.56
N MET A 52 -3.40 15.40 13.99
CA MET A 52 -3.96 15.03 12.69
C MET A 52 -5.39 14.53 12.73
N LYS A 53 -5.90 14.13 13.92
CA LYS A 53 -7.29 13.69 14.12
C LYS A 53 -7.78 12.69 13.05
N PRO A 54 -7.07 11.55 12.87
CA PRO A 54 -7.53 10.51 11.96
C PRO A 54 -8.97 10.09 12.29
N ARG A 55 -9.74 9.72 11.28
CA ARG A 55 -11.10 9.20 11.46
C ARG A 55 -11.07 7.84 12.18
N GLY A 56 -10.07 7.00 11.88
CA GLY A 56 -9.86 5.72 12.55
C GLY A 56 -9.15 5.86 13.89
N THR A 57 -9.41 4.92 14.80
CA THR A 57 -8.66 4.80 16.05
C THR A 57 -7.27 4.24 15.77
N VAL A 58 -6.22 4.99 16.10
CA VAL A 58 -4.83 4.56 15.90
C VAL A 58 -4.49 3.45 16.89
N ALA A 59 -4.18 2.26 16.39
CA ALA A 59 -3.69 1.15 17.20
C ALA A 59 -2.17 1.27 17.44
N GLU A 60 -1.40 1.66 16.42
CA GLU A 60 0.06 1.73 16.50
C GLU A 60 0.62 2.69 15.44
N VAL A 61 1.69 3.40 15.79
CA VAL A 61 2.53 4.15 14.85
C VAL A 61 3.92 3.54 14.93
N PHE A 62 4.37 2.92 13.83
CA PHE A 62 5.66 2.27 13.74
C PHE A 62 6.80 3.29 13.62
N ASP A 63 8.03 2.86 13.90
CA ASP A 63 9.22 3.73 13.87
C ASP A 63 9.50 4.33 12.47
N ASN A 64 9.09 3.63 11.41
CA ASN A 64 9.19 4.12 10.03
C ASN A 64 8.07 5.10 9.64
N GLY A 65 7.13 5.39 10.53
CA GLY A 65 6.01 6.32 10.32
C GLY A 65 4.70 5.65 9.93
N ARG A 66 4.70 4.38 9.47
CA ARG A 66 3.48 3.67 9.08
C ARG A 66 2.50 3.61 10.26
N VAL A 67 1.21 3.83 9.97
CA VAL A 67 0.15 3.82 10.98
C VAL A 67 -0.75 2.60 10.79
N ARG A 68 -0.98 1.83 11.86
CA ARG A 68 -2.01 0.78 11.93
C ARG A 68 -3.19 1.30 12.74
N TYR A 69 -4.39 1.10 12.22
CA TYR A 69 -5.65 1.42 12.90
C TYR A 69 -6.25 0.18 13.58
N GLU A 70 -7.10 0.39 14.58
CA GLU A 70 -7.89 -0.69 15.17
C GLU A 70 -8.79 -1.34 14.12
N GLY A 71 -8.96 -2.66 14.19
CA GLY A 71 -9.72 -3.45 13.20
C GLY A 71 -8.94 -3.85 11.95
N ALA A 72 -7.81 -3.20 11.65
CA ALA A 72 -6.93 -3.65 10.57
C ALA A 72 -6.18 -4.94 10.94
N GLU A 73 -5.87 -5.78 9.95
CA GLU A 73 -5.04 -6.98 10.13
C GLU A 73 -3.70 -6.60 10.79
N ARG A 74 -3.20 -7.48 11.66
CA ARG A 74 -1.86 -7.30 12.24
C ARG A 74 -0.83 -7.37 11.13
N CYS A 75 -0.03 -6.33 11.04
CA CYS A 75 1.08 -6.23 10.11
C CYS A 75 2.38 -5.88 10.82
N ARG A 76 3.49 -6.20 10.15
CA ARG A 76 4.84 -5.70 10.49
C ARG A 76 4.99 -4.22 10.12
N GLU A 77 6.11 -3.62 10.52
CA GLU A 77 6.44 -2.23 10.17
C GLU A 77 6.48 -1.98 8.66
N ASP A 78 6.93 -2.96 7.88
CA ASP A 78 6.98 -2.92 6.42
C ASP A 78 5.62 -3.22 5.75
N GLY A 79 4.57 -3.40 6.55
CA GLY A 79 3.21 -3.69 6.10
C GLY A 79 2.88 -5.16 5.91
N ALA A 80 3.82 -6.08 6.12
CA ALA A 80 3.60 -7.49 5.81
C ALA A 80 2.59 -8.11 6.77
N THR A 81 1.59 -8.80 6.22
CA THR A 81 0.57 -9.52 6.98
C THR A 81 0.83 -11.04 6.98
N ALA A 82 0.08 -11.77 7.80
CA ALA A 82 0.11 -13.23 7.79
C ALA A 82 -0.46 -13.77 6.48
N ARG A 83 -1.49 -13.10 5.97
CA ARG A 83 -2.09 -13.37 4.66
C ARG A 83 -1.06 -13.25 3.54
N ASP A 84 -0.26 -12.18 3.52
CA ASP A 84 0.78 -11.98 2.50
C ASP A 84 1.84 -13.09 2.55
N ALA A 85 2.37 -13.35 3.74
CA ALA A 85 3.39 -14.38 3.94
C ALA A 85 2.88 -15.77 3.52
N ARG A 86 1.63 -16.11 3.89
CA ARG A 86 0.99 -17.37 3.52
C ARG A 86 0.80 -17.48 2.01
N ARG A 87 0.22 -16.45 1.37
CA ARG A 87 -0.01 -16.41 -0.08
C ARG A 87 1.29 -16.66 -0.87
N VAL A 88 2.38 -15.98 -0.49
CA VAL A 88 3.68 -16.15 -1.15
C VAL A 88 4.19 -17.58 -0.94
N ALA A 89 4.14 -18.11 0.28
CA ALA A 89 4.59 -19.46 0.60
C ALA A 89 3.78 -20.54 -0.14
N ASP A 90 2.46 -20.39 -0.25
CA ASP A 90 1.57 -21.33 -0.96
C ASP A 90 1.93 -21.40 -2.46
N VAL A 91 2.14 -20.25 -3.10
CA VAL A 91 2.52 -20.20 -4.51
C VAL A 91 3.92 -20.79 -4.73
N GLU A 92 4.86 -20.52 -3.81
CA GLU A 92 6.19 -21.11 -3.84
C GLU A 92 6.14 -22.63 -3.67
N LEU A 93 5.32 -23.13 -2.75
CA LEU A 93 5.13 -24.54 -2.50
C LEU A 93 4.58 -25.24 -3.74
N ALA A 94 3.51 -24.72 -4.33
CA ALA A 94 2.93 -25.27 -5.56
C ALA A 94 3.94 -25.29 -6.72
N LYS A 95 4.75 -24.22 -6.88
CA LYS A 95 5.83 -24.18 -7.88
C LYS A 95 6.92 -25.21 -7.57
N ALA A 96 7.31 -25.37 -6.30
CA ALA A 96 8.34 -26.32 -5.89
C ALA A 96 7.89 -27.77 -6.08
N GLU A 97 6.62 -28.09 -5.78
CA GLU A 97 6.01 -29.40 -6.03
C GLU A 97 5.98 -29.73 -7.52
N GLN A 98 5.56 -28.78 -8.38
CA GLN A 98 5.59 -28.96 -9.83
C GLN A 98 7.02 -29.21 -10.36
N GLN A 99 8.01 -28.50 -9.80
CA GLN A 99 9.42 -28.71 -10.14
C GLN A 99 9.91 -30.09 -9.68
N LEU A 100 9.45 -30.56 -8.52
CA LEU A 100 9.76 -31.90 -8.01
C LEU A 100 9.19 -32.98 -8.93
N ASP A 101 7.93 -32.90 -9.31
CA ASP A 101 7.30 -33.84 -10.26
C ASP A 101 8.08 -33.91 -11.58
N THR A 102 8.45 -32.75 -12.12
CA THR A 102 9.24 -32.65 -13.36
C THR A 102 10.63 -33.26 -13.17
N ALA A 103 11.27 -33.03 -12.02
CA ALA A 103 12.57 -33.59 -11.70
C ALA A 103 12.52 -35.11 -11.53
N GLU A 104 11.48 -35.64 -10.87
CA GLU A 104 11.26 -37.07 -10.67
C GLU A 104 11.01 -37.78 -12.01
N ALA A 105 10.20 -37.18 -12.89
CA ALA A 105 10.00 -37.68 -14.25
C ALA A 105 11.30 -37.74 -15.08
N SER A 106 12.25 -36.84 -14.83
CA SER A 106 13.55 -36.81 -15.53
C SER A 106 14.54 -37.88 -15.03
N GLY A 107 14.35 -38.40 -13.81
CA GLY A 107 15.28 -39.34 -13.16
C GLY A 107 16.64 -38.74 -12.75
N ASP A 108 16.85 -37.43 -12.92
CA ASP A 108 18.08 -36.75 -12.51
C ASP A 108 18.11 -36.55 -11.00
N LYS A 109 18.91 -37.38 -10.32
CA LYS A 109 19.08 -37.37 -8.86
C LYS A 109 19.46 -36.00 -8.29
N LYS A 110 20.24 -35.19 -9.02
CA LYS A 110 20.63 -33.85 -8.55
C LYS A 110 19.46 -32.89 -8.60
N ARG A 111 18.68 -32.94 -9.69
CA ARG A 111 17.47 -32.12 -9.82
C ARG A 111 16.42 -32.51 -8.77
N ILE A 112 16.22 -33.81 -8.54
CA ILE A 112 15.30 -34.30 -7.51
C ILE A 112 15.72 -33.81 -6.13
N GLN A 113 17.00 -33.94 -5.77
CA GLN A 113 17.50 -33.47 -4.48
C GLN A 113 17.29 -31.95 -4.31
N SER A 114 17.55 -31.16 -5.36
CA SER A 114 17.35 -29.72 -5.32
C SER A 114 15.88 -29.34 -5.17
N ALA A 115 14.98 -30.00 -5.91
CA ALA A 115 13.55 -29.72 -5.85
C ALA A 115 12.93 -30.12 -4.50
N ARG A 116 13.35 -31.26 -3.91
CA ARG A 116 12.92 -31.64 -2.55
C ARG A 116 13.30 -30.60 -1.51
N LYS A 117 14.52 -30.06 -1.60
CA LYS A 117 14.96 -28.98 -0.71
C LYS A 117 14.12 -27.71 -0.91
N ALA A 118 13.71 -27.41 -2.14
CA ALA A 118 12.86 -26.26 -2.42
C ALA A 118 11.46 -26.42 -1.80
N VAL A 119 10.88 -27.63 -1.87
CA VAL A 119 9.61 -27.97 -1.20
C VAL A 119 9.73 -27.79 0.31
N GLU A 120 10.74 -28.41 0.94
CA GLU A 120 11.01 -28.29 2.38
C GLU A 120 11.13 -26.81 2.82
N GLN A 121 11.85 -25.99 2.04
CA GLN A 121 11.97 -24.56 2.32
C GLN A 121 10.67 -23.78 2.17
N ALA A 122 9.80 -24.17 1.23
CA ALA A 122 8.49 -23.54 1.07
C ALA A 122 7.53 -23.95 2.20
N GLU A 123 7.56 -25.22 2.63
CA GLU A 123 6.82 -25.71 3.80
C GLU A 123 7.24 -24.99 5.08
N GLU A 124 8.55 -24.83 5.34
CA GLU A 124 9.06 -24.07 6.50
C GLU A 124 8.56 -22.61 6.51
N ARG A 125 8.44 -21.98 5.34
CA ARG A 125 7.90 -20.61 5.23
C ARG A 125 6.41 -20.56 5.50
N LEU A 126 5.67 -21.55 5.02
CA LEU A 126 4.23 -21.66 5.29
C LEU A 126 3.99 -21.84 6.79
N ASP A 127 4.75 -22.71 7.45
CA ASP A 127 4.71 -22.89 8.90
C ASP A 127 5.02 -21.59 9.65
N SER A 128 6.03 -20.84 9.19
CA SER A 128 6.36 -19.53 9.77
C SER A 128 5.24 -18.49 9.58
N ALA A 129 4.56 -18.50 8.44
CA ALA A 129 3.43 -17.60 8.17
C ALA A 129 2.23 -17.93 9.08
N LEU A 130 1.93 -19.21 9.28
CA LEU A 130 0.91 -19.68 10.22
C LEU A 130 1.27 -19.32 11.66
N ALA A 131 2.54 -19.49 12.06
CA ALA A 131 3.01 -19.08 13.37
C ALA A 131 2.89 -17.56 13.59
N PHE A 132 3.09 -16.75 12.54
CA PHE A 132 2.85 -15.31 12.61
C PHE A 132 1.35 -14.97 12.78
N ALA A 133 0.45 -15.69 12.11
CA ALA A 133 -1.00 -15.55 12.32
C ALA A 133 -1.41 -15.93 13.76
N VAL A 134 -0.94 -17.07 14.26
CA VAL A 134 -1.32 -17.65 15.55
C VAL A 134 -0.57 -17.02 16.73
N GLY A 135 0.63 -16.48 16.53
CA GLY A 135 1.43 -15.80 17.56
C GLY A 135 0.75 -14.55 18.17
N GLY A 136 -0.39 -14.12 17.61
CA GLY A 136 -1.30 -13.14 18.19
C GLY A 136 -2.41 -13.70 19.09
N PHE A 137 -2.61 -15.03 19.14
CA PHE A 137 -3.73 -15.75 19.77
C PHE A 137 -3.39 -16.40 21.13
N ALA A 138 -2.44 -15.87 21.90
CA ALA A 138 -2.21 -16.37 23.26
C ALA A 138 -3.37 -16.11 24.25
N ASN A 139 -4.60 -15.78 23.81
CA ASN A 139 -5.74 -15.46 24.70
C ASN A 139 -7.16 -15.49 24.08
N ILE A 140 -7.50 -16.32 23.08
CA ILE A 140 -8.91 -16.59 22.76
C ILE A 140 -9.08 -18.08 22.47
N GLU A 141 -10.06 -18.68 23.16
CA GLU A 141 -10.47 -20.08 23.06
C GLU A 141 -10.89 -20.43 21.63
N GLU A 142 -10.60 -21.65 21.21
CA GLU A 142 -10.98 -22.23 19.91
C GLU A 142 -12.51 -22.10 19.70
N GLU A 143 -12.93 -21.14 18.88
CA GLU A 143 -14.20 -21.21 18.18
C GLU A 143 -13.90 -21.58 16.73
N ASP A 144 -14.30 -22.80 16.37
CA ASP A 144 -14.41 -23.28 15.00
C ASP A 144 -15.27 -22.28 14.20
N GLU A 145 -14.65 -21.49 13.33
CA GLU A 145 -15.39 -20.74 12.30
C GLU A 145 -15.26 -21.46 10.97
N GLU A 146 -16.40 -21.97 10.51
CA GLU A 146 -16.63 -22.56 9.21
C GLU A 146 -16.18 -21.57 8.11
N GLU A 147 -15.46 -22.07 7.10
CA GLU A 147 -15.11 -21.28 5.92
C GLU A 147 -16.38 -20.87 5.17
N GLU A 148 -16.83 -19.63 5.41
CA GLU A 148 -17.67 -18.92 4.44
C GLU A 148 -16.75 -18.35 3.36
N ASP A 149 -16.90 -18.89 2.15
CA ASP A 149 -16.38 -18.40 0.88
C ASP A 149 -16.91 -16.99 0.60
N GLY A 150 -16.35 -16.01 1.31
CA GLY A 150 -16.47 -14.60 1.05
C GLY A 150 -15.25 -14.16 0.26
N GLY A 151 -15.35 -14.21 -1.07
CA GLY A 151 -14.36 -13.63 -1.97
C GLY A 151 -14.23 -12.13 -1.71
N ASP A 152 -13.35 -11.77 -0.80
CA ASP A 152 -12.88 -10.40 -0.62
C ASP A 152 -11.68 -10.24 -1.53
N SER A 153 -11.96 -9.76 -2.74
CA SER A 153 -10.93 -9.17 -3.56
C SER A 153 -10.39 -7.98 -2.78
N ASP A 154 -9.21 -8.15 -2.17
CA ASP A 154 -8.28 -7.04 -1.90
C ASP A 154 -7.78 -6.48 -3.26
N ALA A 155 -8.74 -6.13 -4.13
CA ALA A 155 -8.54 -5.22 -5.22
C ALA A 155 -8.03 -3.96 -4.55
N PHE A 156 -6.81 -3.57 -4.91
CA PHE A 156 -6.31 -2.22 -4.78
C PHE A 156 -7.49 -1.25 -4.88
N ASP A 157 -7.91 -0.70 -3.75
CA ASP A 157 -8.99 0.28 -3.67
C ASP A 157 -8.39 1.57 -4.24
N ASP A 158 -8.34 1.60 -5.57
CA ASP A 158 -7.88 2.68 -6.44
C ASP A 158 -9.11 3.47 -6.90
N ASP A 159 -10.12 3.58 -6.02
CA ASP A 159 -11.25 4.51 -6.17
C ASP A 159 -10.83 5.87 -5.59
N ASP A 160 -9.89 6.51 -6.27
CA ASP A 160 -9.85 7.98 -6.37
C ASP A 160 -10.60 8.30 -7.69
N ASP A 161 -11.90 8.00 -7.71
CA ASP A 161 -12.80 8.36 -8.80
C ASP A 161 -13.04 9.88 -8.75
N ASP A 162 -12.15 10.61 -9.42
CA ASP A 162 -12.34 12.03 -9.74
C ASP A 162 -13.37 12.22 -10.90
N ASP A 163 -14.43 11.40 -10.95
CA ASP A 163 -15.54 11.50 -11.90
C ASP A 163 -16.54 12.56 -11.42
N PHE A 164 -16.21 13.83 -11.68
CA PHE A 164 -17.18 14.93 -11.63
C PHE A 164 -17.55 15.36 -13.05
N ASP A 165 -18.50 14.63 -13.65
CA ASP A 165 -19.36 15.16 -14.70
C ASP A 165 -20.53 15.89 -14.01
N ASP A 166 -20.29 17.14 -13.57
CA ASP A 166 -21.36 18.08 -13.23
C ASP A 166 -21.74 18.85 -14.52
N ASP A 167 -22.60 18.24 -15.34
CA ASP A 167 -23.30 18.96 -16.40
C ASP A 167 -24.50 19.69 -15.79
N GLY A 168 -24.48 21.01 -15.90
CA GLY A 168 -25.36 21.90 -15.15
C GLY A 168 -26.85 21.60 -15.32
N GLY A 169 -27.54 21.49 -14.19
CA GLY A 169 -28.99 21.52 -14.07
C GLY A 169 -29.38 21.88 -12.65
N ASP A 170 -30.23 22.90 -12.50
CA ASP A 170 -30.79 23.34 -11.22
C ASP A 170 -31.46 22.19 -10.43
N ASP A 171 -31.63 22.46 -9.13
CA ASP A 171 -32.65 21.93 -8.20
C ASP A 171 -32.86 20.41 -8.04
N ASP A 172 -32.39 19.86 -6.91
CA ASP A 172 -33.20 19.31 -5.79
C ASP A 172 -32.40 18.26 -4.96
N GLU A 173 -32.57 18.34 -3.64
CA GLU A 173 -32.01 17.55 -2.52
C GLU A 173 -31.06 16.36 -2.84
N GLY A 174 -29.74 16.65 -2.89
CA GLY A 174 -28.68 15.66 -3.07
C GLY A 174 -28.41 14.80 -1.84
N GLN A 175 -28.76 13.51 -1.93
CA GLN A 175 -28.27 12.45 -1.07
C GLN A 175 -26.78 12.23 -1.39
N GLN A 176 -25.90 12.59 -0.46
CA GLN A 176 -24.47 12.27 -0.54
C GLN A 176 -24.30 10.75 -0.53
N VAL A 177 -23.34 10.25 -1.30
CA VAL A 177 -22.95 8.84 -1.32
C VAL A 177 -21.67 8.75 -0.50
N ASP A 178 -21.71 7.98 0.59
CA ASP A 178 -20.91 8.18 1.81
C ASP A 178 -19.73 7.20 1.95
N GLY A 179 -19.13 6.73 0.86
CA GLY A 179 -18.14 5.63 0.87
C GLY A 179 -16.72 6.04 1.26
N GLU A 180 -16.09 6.89 0.44
CA GLU A 180 -14.65 7.23 0.54
C GLU A 180 -14.35 8.20 1.70
N ASN A 181 -15.34 9.01 2.09
CA ASN A 181 -15.20 10.02 3.15
C ASN A 181 -15.17 9.44 4.59
N ASN A 182 -15.00 8.13 4.75
CA ASN A 182 -14.90 7.50 6.06
C ASN A 182 -13.66 6.61 6.26
N LEU A 183 -12.70 6.65 5.32
CA LEU A 183 -11.47 5.87 5.45
C LEU A 183 -10.66 6.31 6.70
N PRO A 184 -10.08 5.36 7.45
CA PRO A 184 -9.50 5.63 8.77
C PRO A 184 -8.27 6.53 8.74
N HIS A 185 -7.55 6.54 7.61
CA HIS A 185 -6.32 7.29 7.40
C HIS A 185 -6.53 8.73 6.94
N PHE A 186 -7.77 9.12 6.65
CA PHE A 186 -8.13 10.50 6.43
C PHE A 186 -8.35 11.23 7.76
N SER A 187 -8.11 12.53 7.74
CA SER A 187 -8.40 13.40 8.87
C SER A 187 -9.90 13.71 8.92
N SER A 188 -10.42 13.84 10.14
CA SER A 188 -11.73 14.41 10.40
C SER A 188 -11.77 15.94 10.26
N VAL A 189 -10.62 16.59 10.06
CA VAL A 189 -10.51 18.05 9.89
C VAL A 189 -9.78 18.39 8.60
N SER A 190 -10.02 19.60 8.08
CA SER A 190 -9.27 20.10 6.93
C SER A 190 -7.85 20.52 7.34
N SER A 191 -6.97 20.59 6.34
CA SER A 191 -5.57 20.99 6.50
C SER A 191 -5.38 22.40 7.08
N ASP A 192 -6.38 23.27 6.98
CA ASP A 192 -6.37 24.62 7.57
C ASP A 192 -6.77 24.66 9.04
N GLN A 193 -7.43 23.61 9.53
CA GLN A 193 -7.82 23.47 10.93
C GLN A 193 -6.72 22.84 11.79
N VAL A 194 -5.65 22.32 11.16
CA VAL A 194 -4.51 21.73 11.84
C VAL A 194 -3.63 22.82 12.45
N VAL A 195 -3.57 22.86 13.79
CA VAL A 195 -2.77 23.81 14.55
C VAL A 195 -1.38 23.21 14.85
N ALA A 196 -0.57 23.03 13.81
CA ALA A 196 0.81 22.55 13.90
C ALA A 196 1.67 23.07 12.73
N ASN A 197 2.99 23.10 12.90
CA ASN A 197 3.90 23.48 11.82
C ASN A 197 3.76 22.51 10.64
N SER A 198 3.59 23.08 9.45
CA SER A 198 3.52 22.34 8.18
C SER A 198 4.69 22.73 7.28
N THR A 199 5.00 21.85 6.32
CA THR A 199 5.91 22.15 5.22
C THR A 199 5.12 22.26 3.93
N GLU A 200 5.25 23.38 3.21
CA GLU A 200 4.61 23.53 1.90
C GLU A 200 5.63 23.27 0.78
N VAL A 201 5.23 22.44 -0.19
CA VAL A 201 6.04 22.12 -1.37
C VAL A 201 5.20 22.39 -2.61
N VAL A 202 5.74 23.17 -3.55
CA VAL A 202 5.13 23.37 -4.87
C VAL A 202 5.94 22.55 -5.87
N LEU A 203 5.33 21.50 -6.38
CA LEU A 203 5.93 20.59 -7.35
C LEU A 203 5.54 21.01 -8.77
N ARG A 204 6.52 21.09 -9.66
CA ARG A 204 6.37 21.44 -11.09
C ARG A 204 6.63 20.22 -11.97
N ALA A 205 6.13 20.26 -13.19
CA ALA A 205 6.36 19.20 -14.17
C ALA A 205 7.87 18.90 -14.34
N GLY A 206 8.23 17.63 -14.27
CA GLY A 206 9.61 17.13 -14.28
C GLY A 206 10.25 16.98 -12.89
N GLU A 207 9.61 17.47 -11.83
CA GLU A 207 10.08 17.31 -10.45
C GLU A 207 9.47 16.08 -9.79
N MET A 208 10.14 15.60 -8.74
CA MET A 208 9.69 14.48 -7.93
C MET A 208 9.74 14.81 -6.44
N LEU A 209 8.84 14.22 -5.66
CA LEU A 209 8.75 14.32 -4.22
C LEU A 209 8.69 12.92 -3.63
N TYR A 210 9.58 12.62 -2.69
CA TYR A 210 9.53 11.38 -1.93
C TYR A 210 8.82 11.62 -0.60
N LEU A 211 7.79 10.81 -0.34
CA LEU A 211 6.95 10.85 0.84
C LEU A 211 7.11 9.52 1.59
N PRO A 212 7.76 9.50 2.77
CA PRO A 212 7.78 8.33 3.62
C PRO A 212 6.36 7.96 4.10
N ALA A 213 6.13 6.67 4.35
CA ALA A 213 4.87 6.17 4.92
C ALA A 213 4.45 6.95 6.19
N GLY A 214 3.15 7.20 6.32
CA GLY A 214 2.56 7.96 7.41
C GLY A 214 2.75 9.48 7.34
N THR A 215 3.40 10.00 6.29
CA THR A 215 3.45 11.45 6.07
C THR A 215 2.06 11.97 5.77
N TRP A 216 1.56 12.82 6.65
CA TRP A 216 0.27 13.47 6.47
C TRP A 216 0.38 14.57 5.42
N HIS A 217 -0.55 14.58 4.48
CA HIS A 217 -0.51 15.52 3.38
C HIS A 217 -1.88 15.90 2.85
N ASP A 218 -1.94 17.10 2.28
CA ASP A 218 -3.07 17.61 1.49
C ASP A 218 -2.49 18.13 0.17
N VAL A 219 -3.02 17.63 -0.96
CA VAL A 219 -2.54 17.95 -2.29
C VAL A 219 -3.58 18.76 -3.04
N THR A 220 -3.21 19.99 -3.41
CA THR A 220 -4.01 20.80 -4.33
C THR A 220 -3.43 20.74 -5.74
N SER A 221 -4.29 20.46 -6.71
CA SER A 221 -3.91 20.24 -8.10
C SER A 221 -4.19 21.44 -8.99
N TYR A 222 -3.27 21.79 -9.88
CA TYR A 222 -3.42 22.91 -10.81
C TYR A 222 -3.06 22.47 -12.23
N ARG A 223 -3.93 22.79 -13.19
CA ARG A 223 -3.73 22.50 -14.61
C ARG A 223 -2.78 23.51 -15.28
N ASP A 224 -2.11 23.08 -16.34
CA ASP A 224 -1.31 23.99 -17.16
C ASP A 224 -2.18 24.77 -18.16
N GLY A 225 -2.12 26.10 -18.10
CA GLY A 225 -2.75 27.04 -19.04
C GLY A 225 -4.23 27.37 -18.77
N ASP A 226 -4.66 28.55 -19.21
CA ASP A 226 -6.03 29.07 -19.00
C ASP A 226 -7.07 28.56 -20.01
N ASN A 227 -6.66 27.78 -21.03
CA ASN A 227 -7.55 27.29 -22.08
C ASN A 227 -8.13 25.89 -21.74
N ASP A 228 -9.27 25.54 -22.35
CA ASP A 228 -10.04 24.27 -22.20
C ASP A 228 -9.27 22.95 -22.44
N GLY A 229 -7.99 23.00 -22.81
CA GLY A 229 -7.11 21.83 -22.99
C GLY A 229 -6.10 21.57 -21.87
N GLY A 230 -6.17 22.32 -20.76
CA GLY A 230 -5.29 22.15 -19.60
C GLY A 230 -5.62 20.89 -18.80
N ALA A 231 -4.58 20.15 -18.38
CA ALA A 231 -4.70 19.00 -17.49
C ALA A 231 -3.48 18.93 -16.55
N HIS A 232 -3.59 18.17 -15.47
CA HIS A 232 -2.46 17.73 -14.65
C HIS A 232 -2.26 16.22 -14.79
N LEU A 233 -1.01 15.78 -14.72
CA LEU A 233 -0.64 14.37 -14.84
C LEU A 233 0.49 14.05 -13.86
N ALA A 234 0.32 13.04 -13.03
CA ALA A 234 1.35 12.57 -12.10
C ALA A 234 1.45 11.04 -12.11
N LEU A 235 2.61 10.53 -11.74
CA LEU A 235 2.90 9.11 -11.60
C LEU A 235 3.43 8.86 -10.19
N ASN A 236 2.79 7.94 -9.46
CA ASN A 236 3.21 7.55 -8.12
C ASN A 236 3.87 6.17 -8.20
N PHE A 237 5.05 6.05 -7.59
CA PHE A 237 5.69 4.77 -7.35
C PHE A 237 5.59 4.47 -5.87
N TRP A 238 4.75 3.49 -5.52
CA TRP A 238 4.54 3.06 -4.15
C TRP A 238 5.46 1.90 -3.83
N TYR A 239 6.11 1.96 -2.67
CA TYR A 239 7.05 0.94 -2.19
C TYR A 239 6.66 0.46 -0.81
N HIS A 240 6.87 -0.82 -0.52
CA HIS A 240 6.78 -1.32 0.86
C HIS A 240 7.75 -0.52 1.74
N PRO A 241 7.29 0.09 2.84
CA PRO A 241 8.15 0.94 3.65
C PRO A 241 9.25 0.12 4.31
N PRO A 242 10.47 0.65 4.45
CA PRO A 242 11.56 -0.07 5.08
C PRO A 242 11.25 -0.34 6.57
N SER A 243 11.74 -1.47 7.08
CA SER A 243 11.69 -1.78 8.52
C SER A 243 12.79 -1.04 9.26
N SER A 244 12.53 -0.63 10.51
CA SER A 244 13.54 -0.08 11.41
C SER A 244 14.69 -1.05 11.69
N LYS A 245 14.44 -2.36 11.54
CA LYS A 245 15.45 -3.43 11.68
C LYS A 245 16.27 -3.64 10.41
N GLY A 246 15.86 -3.03 9.29
CA GLY A 246 16.52 -3.12 8.00
C GLY A 246 17.79 -2.28 7.93
N SER A 247 18.51 -2.45 6.83
CA SER A 247 19.66 -1.64 6.43
C SER A 247 19.41 -0.98 5.08
N PHE A 248 20.29 -0.07 4.66
CA PHE A 248 20.16 0.52 3.33
C PHE A 248 20.22 -0.52 2.21
N GLU A 249 21.01 -1.59 2.32
CA GLU A 249 21.13 -2.61 1.26
C GLU A 249 20.06 -3.70 1.32
N ALA A 250 19.50 -3.95 2.52
CA ALA A 250 18.44 -4.91 2.79
C ALA A 250 17.39 -4.23 3.70
N PRO A 251 16.41 -3.52 3.12
CA PRO A 251 15.51 -2.63 3.86
C PRO A 251 14.43 -3.35 4.67
N TYR A 252 14.22 -4.64 4.46
CA TYR A 252 13.18 -5.45 5.09
C TYR A 252 13.78 -6.46 6.09
N GLU A 253 12.95 -7.04 6.96
CA GLU A 253 13.38 -8.05 7.94
C GLU A 253 13.76 -9.38 7.28
N ASP A 254 13.17 -9.65 6.12
CA ASP A 254 13.37 -10.83 5.29
C ASP A 254 13.14 -10.48 3.81
N ASP A 255 13.20 -11.50 2.96
CA ASP A 255 13.05 -11.40 1.50
C ASP A 255 11.59 -11.54 1.03
N LEU A 256 10.59 -11.44 1.92
CA LEU A 256 9.18 -11.68 1.58
C LEU A 256 8.74 -10.87 0.37
N TRP A 257 8.93 -9.55 0.41
CA TRP A 257 8.48 -8.65 -0.67
C TRP A 257 9.23 -8.90 -1.98
N GLU A 258 10.52 -9.20 -1.90
CA GLU A 258 11.34 -9.47 -3.09
C GLU A 258 10.86 -10.76 -3.79
N ARG A 259 10.51 -11.79 -2.99
CA ARG A 259 9.91 -13.01 -3.52
C ARG A 259 8.52 -12.76 -4.09
N ASP A 260 7.68 -12.00 -3.40
CA ASP A 260 6.35 -11.65 -3.89
C ASP A 260 6.40 -10.91 -5.24
N PHE A 261 7.28 -9.91 -5.34
CA PHE A 261 7.50 -9.18 -6.58
C PHE A 261 8.02 -10.09 -7.70
N GLN A 262 8.88 -11.05 -7.38
CA GLN A 262 9.34 -12.05 -8.36
C GLN A 262 8.19 -12.94 -8.83
N LEU A 263 7.28 -13.36 -7.95
CA LEU A 263 6.09 -14.13 -8.33
C LEU A 263 5.20 -13.33 -9.29
N TRP A 264 5.00 -12.03 -9.02
CA TRP A 264 4.27 -11.14 -9.92
C TRP A 264 4.96 -11.01 -11.29
N CYS A 265 6.28 -10.83 -11.30
CA CYS A 265 7.09 -10.76 -12.50
C CYS A 265 6.97 -12.03 -13.37
N ASP A 266 7.09 -13.21 -12.74
CA ASP A 266 6.93 -14.51 -13.41
C ASP A 266 5.55 -14.65 -14.05
N ALA A 267 4.49 -14.27 -13.32
CA ALA A 267 3.11 -14.37 -13.80
C ALA A 267 2.83 -13.45 -15.00
N ASN A 268 3.54 -12.32 -15.09
CA ASN A 268 3.37 -11.33 -16.15
C ASN A 268 4.43 -11.41 -17.25
N GLY A 269 5.25 -12.47 -17.28
CA GLY A 269 6.28 -12.67 -18.30
C GLY A 269 7.40 -11.62 -18.28
N ARG A 270 7.63 -11.00 -17.11
CA ARG A 270 8.69 -10.01 -16.89
C ARG A 270 9.86 -10.71 -16.20
N SER A 271 10.82 -11.21 -16.98
CA SER A 271 12.06 -11.82 -16.46
C SER A 271 13.21 -10.83 -16.44
#